data_AF-A0A3D4FJD9-F1
#
_entry.id   AF-A0A3D4FJD9-F1
#
_cell.length_a   1.000
_cell.length_b   1.000
_cell.length_c   1.000
_cell.angle_alpha   90.00
_cell.angle_beta   90.00
_cell.angle_gamma   90.00
#
_symmetry.space_group_name_H-M   'P 1'
#
loop_
_entity.id
_entity.type
_entity.pdbx_description
1 polymer ?
#
loop_
_entity_poly.entity_id
_entity_poly.type
_entity_poly.pdbx_seq_one_letter_code
_entity_poly.pdbx_strand_id
1 'polypeptide(L)' 'VFLLRPYRGKNIAEIAAKQVFDKFSGKWEVYTNPAERNIKGQKFWHKTISNYTNGKFEEVYGSTFDGDKLIFRFNNIK' A
#
# COMPACT_ATOMS: atom_id res chain seq x y z
N VAL A 1 4.60 -0.90 6.08
CA VAL A 1 5.07 -2.29 6.19
C VAL A 1 6.50 -2.30 6.71
N PHE A 2 6.87 -3.27 7.55
CA PHE A 2 8.25 -3.45 8.01
C PHE A 2 8.83 -4.72 7.36
N LEU A 3 10.05 -4.61 6.84
CA LEU A 3 10.80 -5.74 6.30
C LEU A 3 12.28 -5.57 6.63
N LEU A 4 12.88 -6.64 7.14
CA LEU A 4 14.32 -6.71 7.42
C LEU A 4 15.12 -6.45 6.13
N ARG A 5 16.24 -5.74 6.27
CA ARG A 5 17.06 -5.27 5.14
C ARG A 5 17.44 -6.38 4.14
N PRO A 6 17.83 -7.60 4.55
CA PRO A 6 18.24 -8.67 3.62
C PRO A 6 17.13 -9.20 2.69
N TYR A 7 15.86 -8.94 3.03
CA TYR A 7 14.70 -9.42 2.27
C TYR A 7 14.09 -8.34 1.37
N ARG A 8 14.62 -7.11 1.41
CA ARG A 8 14.15 -6.01 0.54
C ARG A 8 14.55 -6.28 -0.91
N GLY A 9 13.72 -5.81 -1.84
CA GLY A 9 13.95 -5.97 -3.28
C GLY A 9 13.64 -7.37 -3.83
N LYS A 10 13.18 -8.31 -3.01
CA LYS A 10 12.87 -9.70 -3.41
C LYS A 10 11.38 -9.98 -3.59
N ASN A 11 10.55 -8.95 -3.77
CA ASN A 11 9.06 -9.02 -3.86
C ASN A 11 8.33 -9.69 -2.67
N ILE A 12 9.03 -10.10 -1.61
CA ILE A 12 8.44 -10.79 -0.44
C ILE A 12 7.34 -9.96 0.22
N ALA A 13 7.55 -8.65 0.40
CA ALA A 13 6.55 -7.77 1.00
C ALA A 13 5.30 -7.59 0.11
N GLU A 14 5.46 -7.62 -1.21
CA GLU A 14 4.33 -7.54 -2.15
C GLU A 14 3.46 -8.79 -2.05
N ILE A 15 4.09 -9.98 -2.03
CA ILE A 15 3.39 -11.26 -1.86
C ILE A 15 2.63 -11.29 -0.53
N ALA A 16 3.28 -10.90 0.56
CA ALA A 16 2.65 -10.87 1.88
C ALA A 16 1.45 -9.89 1.93
N ALA A 17 1.57 -8.71 1.34
CA ALA A 17 0.47 -7.75 1.28
C ALA A 17 -0.72 -8.31 0.48
N LYS A 18 -0.48 -8.91 -0.69
CA LYS A 18 -1.52 -9.53 -1.52
C LYS A 18 -2.26 -10.64 -0.76
N GLN A 19 -1.53 -11.51 -0.05
CA GLN A 19 -2.15 -12.56 0.78
C GLN A 19 -3.08 -12.00 1.87
N VAL A 20 -2.73 -10.86 2.49
CA VAL A 20 -3.60 -10.19 3.46
C VAL A 20 -4.86 -9.66 2.79
N PHE A 21 -4.74 -9.01 1.64
CA PHE A 21 -5.89 -8.51 0.89
C PHE A 21 -6.81 -9.67 0.46
N ASP A 22 -6.24 -10.75 -0.10
CA ASP A 22 -7.01 -11.93 -0.52
C ASP A 22 -7.74 -12.62 0.62
N LYS A 23 -7.17 -12.58 1.83
CA LYS A 23 -7.77 -13.17 3.02
C LYS A 23 -8.95 -12.36 3.55
N PHE A 24 -8.97 -11.04 3.36
CA PHE A 24 -10.04 -10.18 3.89
C PHE A 24 -10.65 -9.32 2.77
N SER A 25 -11.86 -9.72 2.37
CA SER A 25 -12.69 -9.00 1.42
C SER A 25 -13.30 -7.74 2.05
N GLY A 26 -13.19 -6.60 1.38
CA GLY A 26 -13.73 -5.33 1.86
C GLY A 26 -13.26 -4.11 1.07
N LYS A 27 -13.61 -2.95 1.61
CA LYS A 27 -13.05 -1.65 1.20
C LYS A 27 -11.77 -1.42 2.00
N TRP A 28 -10.67 -1.18 1.30
CA TRP A 28 -9.35 -1.02 1.88
C TRP A 28 -8.87 0.42 1.78
N GLU A 29 -8.18 0.84 2.84
CA GLU A 29 -7.36 2.05 2.84
C GLU A 29 -5.95 1.68 3.32
N VAL A 30 -4.94 2.04 2.54
CA VAL A 30 -3.53 1.82 2.89
C VAL A 30 -2.84 3.17 3.02
N TYR A 31 -2.32 3.44 4.21
CA TYR A 31 -1.70 4.71 4.57
C TYR A 31 -0.18 4.63 4.47
N THR A 32 0.45 5.66 3.92
CA THR A 32 1.91 5.83 3.92
C THR A 32 2.31 7.28 4.18
N ASN A 33 3.50 7.47 4.76
CA ASN A 33 4.03 8.81 5.03
C ASN A 33 4.29 9.55 3.69
N PRO A 34 3.72 10.77 3.50
CA PRO A 34 3.81 11.51 2.24
C PRO A 34 5.13 12.25 2.06
N ALA A 35 5.98 12.33 3.10
CA ALA A 35 7.26 13.02 3.01
C ALA A 35 8.18 12.39 1.96
N GLU A 36 8.92 13.22 1.23
CA GLU A 36 9.83 12.80 0.15
C GLU A 36 10.87 11.76 0.61
N ARG A 37 11.30 11.84 1.88
CA ARG A 37 12.20 10.84 2.50
C ARG A 37 11.65 9.41 2.45
N ASN A 38 10.34 9.24 2.26
CA ASN A 38 9.64 7.96 2.16
C ASN A 38 9.24 7.59 0.72
N ILE A 39 9.86 8.20 -0.31
CA ILE A 39 9.53 7.92 -1.71
C ILE A 39 9.60 6.43 -2.08
N LYS A 40 10.52 5.67 -1.46
CA LYS A 40 10.62 4.22 -1.67
C LYS A 40 9.38 3.48 -1.15
N GLY A 41 8.83 3.91 -0.01
CA GLY A 41 7.61 3.34 0.57
C GLY A 41 6.37 3.70 -0.24
N GLN A 42 6.28 4.93 -0.73
CA GLN A 42 5.21 5.37 -1.62
C GLN A 42 5.20 4.57 -2.93
N LYS A 43 6.34 4.47 -3.62
CA LYS A 43 6.49 3.66 -4.84
C LYS A 43 6.18 2.18 -4.62
N PHE A 44 6.55 1.64 -3.46
CA PHE A 44 6.23 0.27 -3.08
C PHE A 44 4.71 0.05 -3.02
N TRP A 45 3.97 0.92 -2.33
CA TRP A 45 2.52 0.79 -2.20
C TRP A 45 1.79 1.04 -3.51
N HIS A 46 2.17 2.07 -4.26
CA HIS A 46 1.63 2.33 -5.59
C HIS A 46 1.77 1.10 -6.49
N LYS A 47 2.98 0.53 -6.61
CA LYS A 47 3.21 -0.68 -7.42
C LYS A 47 2.39 -1.88 -6.91
N THR A 48 2.43 -2.13 -5.61
CA THR A 48 1.76 -3.30 -5.00
C THR A 48 0.26 -3.27 -5.22
N ILE A 49 -0.37 -2.12 -4.98
CA ILE A 49 -1.83 -1.94 -5.07
C ILE A 49 -2.25 -1.86 -6.54
N SER A 50 -1.48 -1.18 -7.39
CA SER A 50 -1.70 -1.19 -8.84
C SER A 50 -1.69 -2.61 -9.40
N ASN A 51 -0.70 -3.43 -9.04
CA ASN A 51 -0.62 -4.83 -9.45
C ASN A 51 -1.75 -5.70 -8.88
N TYR A 52 -2.24 -5.41 -7.67
CA TYR A 52 -3.29 -6.18 -7.02
C TYR A 52 -4.68 -5.88 -7.61
N THR A 53 -4.93 -4.62 -7.92
CA THR A 53 -6.23 -4.11 -8.35
C THR A 53 -6.35 -3.97 -9.88
N ASN A 54 -5.31 -4.35 -10.63
CA ASN A 54 -5.16 -4.04 -12.06
C ASN A 54 -5.36 -2.54 -12.33
N GLY A 55 -4.75 -1.70 -11.51
CA GLY A 55 -4.83 -0.23 -11.59
C GLY A 55 -6.13 0.38 -11.07
N LYS A 56 -7.08 -0.40 -10.54
CA LYS A 56 -8.36 0.09 -10.02
C LYS A 56 -8.27 0.50 -8.55
N PHE A 57 -7.60 1.62 -8.30
CA PHE A 57 -7.49 2.22 -6.98
C PHE A 57 -7.45 3.75 -7.11
N GLU A 58 -7.71 4.45 -6.00
CA GLU A 58 -7.53 5.89 -5.88
C GLU A 58 -6.34 6.19 -4.98
N GLU A 59 -5.61 7.27 -5.31
CA GLU A 59 -4.53 7.81 -4.50
C GLU A 59 -4.94 9.21 -4.01
N VAL A 60 -4.98 9.39 -2.68
CA VAL A 60 -5.50 10.60 -2.03
C VAL A 60 -4.50 11.11 -1.00
N TYR A 61 -4.25 12.41 -0.99
CA TYR A 61 -3.58 13.08 0.11
C TYR A 61 -4.63 13.55 1.12
N GLY A 62 -4.48 13.16 2.39
CA GLY A 62 -5.44 13.50 3.42
C GLY A 62 -4.83 13.63 4.80
N SER A 63 -5.39 14.54 5.61
CA SER A 63 -5.03 14.69 7.01
C SER A 63 -5.72 13.63 7.86
N THR A 64 -4.94 12.98 8.71
CA THR A 64 -5.42 11.99 9.69
C THR A 64 -5.07 12.45 11.09
N PHE A 65 -5.53 11.76 12.14
CA PHE A 65 -5.30 12.17 13.53
C PHE A 65 -3.81 12.26 13.90
N ASP A 66 -2.93 11.57 13.18
CA ASP A 66 -1.47 11.57 13.35
C ASP A 66 -0.73 12.25 12.17
N GLY A 67 -1.39 13.20 11.51
CA GLY A 67 -0.82 14.05 10.46
C GLY A 67 -1.18 13.62 9.04
N ASP A 68 -0.55 14.26 8.06
CA ASP A 68 -0.87 14.03 6.66
C ASP A 68 -0.37 12.68 6.16
N LYS A 69 -1.19 12.03 5.32
CA LYS A 69 -0.95 10.71 4.75
C LYS A 69 -1.21 10.72 3.25
N LEU A 70 -0.43 9.90 2.55
CA LEU A 70 -0.81 9.41 1.23
C LEU A 70 -1.60 8.12 1.43
N ILE A 71 -2.82 8.08 0.90
CA ILE A 71 -3.81 7.06 1.15
C ILE A 71 -4.16 6.39 -0.18
N PHE A 72 -4.03 5.07 -0.24
CA PHE A 72 -4.48 4.27 -1.37
C PHE A 72 -5.80 3.60 -1.02
N ARG A 73 -6.84 3.80 -1.84
CA ARG A 73 -8.19 3.26 -1.62
C ARG A 73 -8.56 2.29 -2.72
N PHE A 74 -9.07 1.12 -2.36
CA PHE A 74 -9.58 0.16 -3.33
C PHE A 74 -10.64 -0.75 -2.71
N ASN A 75 -11.35 -1.49 -3.55
CA ASN A 75 -12.33 -2.49 -3.13
C ASN A 75 -11.96 -3.84 -3.74
N ASN A 76 -11.93 -4.89 -2.92
CA ASN A 76 -11.68 -6.27 -3.37
C ASN A 76 -12.87 -7.22 -3.11
N ILE A 77 -14.05 -6.67 -2.83
CA ILE A 77 -15.31 -7.42 -2.83
C ILE A 77 -15.58 -7.91 -4.26
N LYS A 78 -15.86 -9.21 -4.39
CA LYS A 78 -16.26 -9.85 -5.65
C LYS A 78 -17.74 -9.61 -5.94
#